data_AF-A0A7M1B0V1-F1
#
_entry.id   AF-A0A7M1B0V1-F1
#
_cell.length_a   1.000
_cell.length_b   1.000
_cell.length_c   1.000
_cell.angle_alpha   90.00
_cell.angle_beta   90.00
_cell.angle_gamma   90.00
#
_symmetry.space_group_name_H-M   'P 1'
#
loop_
_entity.id
_entity.type
_entity.pdbx_description
1 polymer ?
#
loop_
_entity_poly.entity_id
_entity_poly.type
_entity_poly.pdbx_seq_one_letter_code
_entity_poly.pdbx_strand_id
1 'polypeptide(L)'
;MSSYGKGVTVNTTNNKIFSYAFLDSLFFTQNKWHQHGVLVHTLRVTYYALKAGDFKFFAAALLHDIGKPFVAYKKDAEDYEFHEWSFTDHEEKSYQIIKNWPFISEYTKKIVRYHYLIRDIKKSKKEDLPRYAQKKEIWDALDEDLQEDLQRFLHYDDLGKGKKRRD
;
A
#
# COMPACT_ATOMS: atom_id res chain seq x y z
N MET A 1 29.74 -3.06 25.40
CA MET A 1 28.57 -3.84 24.94
C MET A 1 27.52 -2.84 24.48
N SER A 2 27.45 -2.58 23.18
CA SER A 2 26.57 -1.56 22.58
C SER A 2 25.19 -2.17 22.33
N SER A 3 24.16 -1.62 22.96
CA SER A 3 22.76 -1.94 22.68
C SER A 3 22.34 -1.27 21.38
N TYR A 4 22.57 -1.94 20.26
CA TYR A 4 22.01 -1.52 18.97
C TYR A 4 20.50 -1.76 18.98
N GLY A 5 19.76 -0.69 18.64
CA GLY A 5 18.32 -0.63 18.65
C GLY A 5 17.68 -1.64 17.71
N LYS A 6 16.44 -2.03 18.06
CA LYS A 6 15.56 -2.88 17.27
C LYS A 6 15.52 -2.37 15.82
N GLY A 7 16.20 -3.10 14.94
CA GLY A 7 16.21 -2.83 13.51
C GLY A 7 14.78 -2.87 12.96
N VAL A 8 14.51 -1.99 12.01
CA VAL A 8 13.35 -2.07 11.12
C VAL A 8 13.34 -3.48 10.53
N THR A 9 12.42 -4.33 10.96
CA THR A 9 12.27 -5.68 10.42
C THR A 9 11.78 -5.55 9.00
N VAL A 10 12.70 -5.61 8.02
CA VAL A 10 12.32 -5.72 6.62
C VAL A 10 11.53 -7.01 6.49
N ASN A 11 10.25 -6.91 6.14
CA ASN A 11 9.44 -8.10 5.93
C ASN A 11 9.99 -8.82 4.69
N THR A 12 10.59 -9.99 4.90
CA THR A 12 11.19 -10.80 3.84
C THR A 12 10.18 -11.70 3.12
N THR A 13 8.89 -11.58 3.45
CA THR A 13 7.82 -12.37 2.83
C THR A 13 7.80 -12.12 1.31
N ASN A 14 7.90 -13.22 0.56
CA ASN A 14 7.81 -13.21 -0.89
C ASN A 14 7.00 -14.43 -1.34
N ASN A 15 5.68 -14.32 -1.23
CA ASN A 15 4.75 -15.37 -1.60
C ASN A 15 4.91 -15.72 -3.09
N LYS A 16 4.99 -17.03 -3.37
CA LYS A 16 4.93 -17.52 -4.74
C LYS A 16 3.56 -17.21 -5.33
N ILE A 17 3.52 -16.92 -6.63
CA ILE A 17 2.27 -16.89 -7.39
C ILE A 17 1.57 -18.23 -7.18
N PHE A 18 0.26 -18.20 -6.89
CA PHE A 18 -0.57 -19.35 -6.52
C PHE A 18 -0.38 -19.95 -5.12
N SER A 19 0.43 -19.35 -4.24
CA SER A 19 0.39 -19.76 -2.82
C SER A 19 -0.96 -19.41 -2.21
N TYR A 20 -1.33 -20.10 -1.12
CA TYR A 20 -2.57 -19.80 -0.39
C TYR A 20 -2.65 -18.31 0.00
N ALA A 21 -1.61 -17.78 0.63
CA ALA A 21 -1.57 -16.37 1.04
C ALA A 21 -1.70 -15.41 -0.15
N PHE A 22 -1.07 -15.73 -1.29
CA PHE A 22 -1.17 -14.94 -2.51
C PHE A 22 -2.61 -14.92 -3.05
N LEU A 23 -3.22 -16.10 -3.24
CA LEU A 23 -4.55 -16.22 -3.83
C LEU A 23 -5.64 -15.71 -2.90
N ASP A 24 -5.55 -16.05 -1.61
CA ASP A 24 -6.53 -15.60 -0.63
C ASP A 24 -6.50 -14.07 -0.49
N SER A 25 -5.31 -13.47 -0.43
CA SER A 25 -5.21 -12.01 -0.35
C SER A 25 -5.61 -11.28 -1.63
N LEU A 26 -5.34 -11.88 -2.78
CA LEU A 26 -5.73 -11.32 -4.07
C LEU A 26 -7.26 -11.32 -4.23
N PHE A 27 -7.93 -12.43 -3.94
CA PHE A 27 -9.34 -12.63 -4.30
C PHE A 27 -10.34 -12.41 -3.16
N PHE A 28 -9.98 -12.71 -1.91
CA PHE A 28 -10.97 -12.88 -0.84
C PHE A 28 -10.75 -11.96 0.37
N THR A 29 -9.55 -11.94 0.94
CA THR A 29 -9.33 -11.41 2.29
C THR A 29 -8.14 -10.45 2.36
N GLN A 30 -8.34 -9.25 2.89
CA GLN A 30 -7.23 -8.35 3.26
C GLN A 30 -7.19 -8.21 4.80
N ASN A 31 -7.11 -6.99 5.31
CA ASN A 31 -7.26 -6.69 6.73
C ASN A 31 -8.63 -6.07 7.02
N LYS A 32 -8.89 -5.79 8.30
CA LYS A 32 -10.15 -5.22 8.80
C LYS A 32 -10.64 -3.96 8.11
N TRP A 33 -9.72 -3.20 7.51
CA TRP A 33 -10.04 -1.95 6.83
C TRP A 33 -10.64 -2.16 5.45
N HIS A 34 -10.55 -3.37 4.88
CA HIS A 34 -10.96 -3.65 3.50
C HIS A 34 -12.07 -4.70 3.47
N GLN A 35 -13.17 -4.36 2.79
CA GLN A 35 -14.31 -5.27 2.63
C GLN A 35 -13.96 -6.49 1.77
N HIS A 36 -13.08 -6.32 0.77
CA HIS A 36 -12.80 -7.32 -0.25
C HIS A 36 -11.30 -7.66 -0.33
N GLY A 37 -10.94 -8.65 -1.15
CA GLY A 37 -9.57 -8.91 -1.55
C GLY A 37 -8.96 -7.78 -2.39
N VAL A 38 -7.65 -7.83 -2.60
CA VAL A 38 -6.87 -6.79 -3.32
C VAL A 38 -7.46 -6.50 -4.70
N LEU A 39 -7.87 -7.52 -5.46
CA LEU A 39 -8.38 -7.32 -6.83
C LEU A 39 -9.62 -6.42 -6.86
N VAL A 40 -10.61 -6.70 -6.02
CA VAL A 40 -11.86 -5.92 -6.00
C VAL A 40 -11.59 -4.51 -5.46
N HIS A 41 -10.72 -4.39 -4.46
CA HIS A 41 -10.28 -3.08 -3.97
C HIS A 41 -9.64 -2.26 -5.10
N THR A 42 -8.66 -2.80 -5.82
CA THR A 42 -8.01 -2.19 -6.98
C THR A 42 -9.01 -1.74 -8.05
N LEU A 43 -9.99 -2.59 -8.39
CA LEU A 43 -11.03 -2.24 -9.37
C LEU A 43 -11.91 -1.09 -8.87
N ARG A 44 -12.23 -1.03 -7.57
CA ARG A 44 -13.00 0.07 -6.98
C ARG A 44 -12.21 1.38 -6.98
N VAL A 45 -10.92 1.37 -6.61
CA VAL A 45 -10.05 2.55 -6.69
C VAL A 45 -10.02 3.07 -8.13
N THR A 46 -9.83 2.17 -9.10
CA THR A 46 -9.86 2.50 -10.52
C THR A 46 -11.20 3.13 -10.92
N TYR A 47 -12.32 2.52 -10.54
CA TYR A 47 -13.65 3.07 -10.81
C TYR A 47 -13.83 4.48 -10.24
N TYR A 48 -13.45 4.74 -8.97
CA TYR A 48 -13.62 6.06 -8.37
C TYR A 48 -12.74 7.13 -9.01
N ALA A 49 -11.49 6.81 -9.33
CA ALA A 49 -10.59 7.71 -10.03
C ALA A 49 -11.14 8.09 -11.42
N LEU A 50 -11.57 7.09 -12.20
CA LEU A 50 -12.14 7.31 -13.54
C LEU A 50 -13.48 8.05 -13.48
N LYS A 51 -14.34 7.72 -12.51
CA LYS A 51 -15.62 8.40 -12.31
C LYS A 51 -15.45 9.89 -12.00
N ALA A 52 -14.37 10.25 -11.30
CA ALA A 52 -14.04 11.64 -10.99
C ALA A 52 -13.38 12.40 -12.16
N GLY A 53 -13.09 11.72 -13.29
CA GLY A 53 -12.41 12.31 -14.43
C GLY A 53 -10.88 12.37 -14.31
N ASP A 54 -10.30 11.80 -13.24
CA ASP A 54 -8.85 11.76 -13.05
C ASP A 54 -8.21 10.57 -13.79
N PHE A 55 -8.34 10.57 -15.12
CA PHE A 55 -7.80 9.52 -16.00
C PHE A 55 -6.28 9.32 -15.85
N LYS A 56 -5.55 10.35 -15.40
CA LYS A 56 -4.11 10.26 -15.11
C LYS A 56 -3.78 9.19 -14.06
N PHE A 57 -4.72 8.85 -13.19
CA PHE A 57 -4.55 7.81 -12.18
C PHE A 57 -4.83 6.41 -12.68
N PHE A 58 -5.30 6.21 -13.92
CA PHE A 58 -5.72 4.89 -14.40
C PHE A 58 -4.67 3.79 -14.18
N ALA A 59 -3.44 4.03 -14.62
CA ALA A 59 -2.36 3.05 -14.46
C ALA A 59 -1.96 2.87 -13.00
N ALA A 60 -1.90 3.96 -12.22
CA ALA A 60 -1.57 3.89 -10.80
C ALA A 60 -2.65 3.14 -9.99
N ALA A 61 -3.92 3.37 -10.30
CA ALA A 61 -5.05 2.73 -9.66
C ALA A 61 -5.02 1.21 -9.85
N LEU A 62 -4.68 0.74 -11.05
CA LEU A 62 -4.52 -0.69 -11.33
C LEU A 62 -3.29 -1.33 -10.66
N LEU A 63 -2.25 -0.55 -10.34
CA LEU A 63 -0.94 -1.07 -9.94
C LEU A 63 -0.53 -0.77 -8.50
N HIS A 64 -1.20 0.14 -7.79
CA HIS A 64 -0.76 0.62 -6.47
C HIS A 64 -0.52 -0.50 -5.46
N ASP A 65 -1.36 -1.54 -5.51
CA ASP A 65 -1.38 -2.67 -4.60
C ASP A 65 -0.89 -4.00 -5.19
N ILE A 66 -0.28 -3.98 -6.39
CA ILE A 66 0.19 -5.21 -7.06
C ILE A 66 1.19 -6.01 -6.19
N GLY A 67 1.90 -5.33 -5.28
CA GLY A 67 2.80 -5.94 -4.32
C GLY A 67 2.14 -6.64 -3.13
N LYS A 68 0.89 -6.31 -2.76
CA LYS A 68 0.23 -6.83 -1.55
C LYS A 68 0.23 -8.36 -1.50
N PRO A 69 -0.21 -9.10 -2.54
CA PRO A 69 -0.23 -10.56 -2.49
C PRO A 69 1.15 -11.19 -2.26
N PHE A 70 2.21 -10.55 -2.75
CA PHE A 70 3.59 -11.03 -2.57
C PHE A 70 4.11 -10.88 -1.14
N VAL A 71 3.59 -9.92 -0.37
CA VAL A 71 4.04 -9.64 1.01
C VAL A 71 2.99 -10.00 2.06
N ALA A 72 1.89 -10.63 1.67
CA ALA A 72 0.82 -11.04 2.58
C ALA A 72 1.33 -12.01 3.65
N TYR A 73 1.16 -11.66 4.93
CA TYR A 73 1.58 -12.48 6.06
C TYR A 73 0.67 -12.27 7.29
N LYS A 74 0.79 -13.14 8.29
CA LYS A 74 0.11 -13.02 9.58
C LYS A 74 1.04 -12.32 10.56
N LYS A 75 0.68 -11.12 11.01
CA LYS A 75 1.55 -10.29 11.85
C LYS A 75 1.41 -10.60 13.33
N ASP A 76 0.19 -10.78 13.81
CA ASP A 76 -0.14 -10.92 15.22
C ASP A 76 -1.35 -11.86 15.42
N ALA A 77 -1.74 -12.08 16.67
CA ALA A 77 -2.83 -12.99 17.03
C ALA A 77 -4.16 -12.59 16.37
N GLU A 78 -4.41 -11.30 16.14
CA GLU A 78 -5.63 -10.80 15.50
C GLU A 78 -5.71 -11.29 14.04
N ASP A 79 -4.60 -11.24 13.29
CA ASP A 79 -4.54 -11.75 11.91
C ASP A 79 -4.83 -13.26 11.83
N TYR A 80 -4.46 -14.04 12.85
CA TYR A 80 -4.76 -15.47 12.94
C TYR A 80 -6.23 -15.70 13.32
N GLU A 81 -6.74 -14.99 14.32
CA GLU A 81 -8.10 -15.10 14.82
C GLU A 81 -9.14 -14.78 13.75
N PHE A 82 -8.94 -13.69 13.00
CA PHE A 82 -9.89 -13.24 11.97
C PHE A 82 -9.53 -13.69 10.55
N HIS A 83 -8.52 -14.55 10.42
CA HIS A 83 -8.00 -15.02 9.13
C HIS A 83 -7.60 -13.89 8.17
N GLU A 84 -7.05 -12.79 8.68
CA GLU A 84 -6.68 -11.59 7.91
C GLU A 84 -5.18 -11.47 7.57
N TRP A 85 -4.84 -10.59 6.63
CA TRP A 85 -3.46 -10.41 6.19
C TRP A 85 -2.93 -9.00 6.46
N SER A 86 -1.67 -8.96 6.89
CA SER A 86 -0.84 -7.76 6.96
C SER A 86 0.05 -7.64 5.73
N PHE A 87 0.41 -6.39 5.37
CA PHE A 87 1.10 -6.05 4.12
C PHE A 87 2.20 -5.00 4.33
N THR A 88 3.21 -5.34 5.12
CA THR A 88 4.31 -4.43 5.42
C THR A 88 5.13 -4.14 4.16
N ASP A 89 5.39 -2.85 3.91
CA ASP A 89 6.16 -2.32 2.76
C ASP A 89 5.65 -2.76 1.37
N HIS A 90 4.33 -2.98 1.24
CA HIS A 90 3.72 -3.38 -0.03
C HIS A 90 3.86 -2.33 -1.13
N GLU A 91 3.97 -1.05 -0.78
CA GLU A 91 4.15 0.07 -1.71
C GLU A 91 5.52 -0.01 -2.39
N GLU A 92 6.57 -0.32 -1.62
CA GLU A 92 7.91 -0.56 -2.15
C GLU A 92 7.94 -1.85 -2.97
N LYS A 93 7.25 -2.92 -2.55
CA LYS A 93 7.11 -4.13 -3.37
C LYS A 93 6.43 -3.85 -4.71
N SER A 94 5.33 -3.10 -4.70
CA SER A 94 4.61 -2.67 -5.91
C SER A 94 5.54 -1.89 -6.84
N TYR A 95 6.29 -0.91 -6.31
CA TYR A 95 7.28 -0.16 -7.07
C TYR A 95 8.36 -1.07 -7.69
N GLN A 96 8.93 -2.00 -6.91
CA GLN A 96 9.98 -2.89 -7.38
C GLN A 96 9.51 -3.83 -8.51
N ILE A 97 8.23 -4.19 -8.54
CA ILE A 97 7.63 -4.97 -9.63
C ILE A 97 7.59 -4.15 -10.92
N ILE A 98 7.21 -2.86 -10.85
CA ILE A 98 6.95 -2.02 -12.03
C ILE A 98 8.11 -1.11 -12.45
N LYS A 99 9.15 -0.95 -11.61
CA LYS A 99 10.20 0.08 -11.81
C LYS A 99 10.91 0.01 -13.17
N ASN A 100 11.06 -1.20 -13.71
CA ASN A 100 11.76 -1.46 -14.96
C ASN A 100 10.82 -1.67 -16.14
N TRP A 101 9.50 -1.46 -15.99
CA TRP A 101 8.55 -1.58 -17.09
C TRP A 101 8.61 -0.32 -17.95
N PRO A 102 9.06 -0.40 -19.22
CA PRO A 102 9.31 0.79 -20.04
C PRO A 102 8.02 1.53 -20.45
N PHE A 103 6.89 0.85 -20.38
CA PHE A 103 5.56 1.40 -20.72
C PHE A 103 4.85 2.04 -19.52
N ILE A 104 5.44 2.02 -18.32
CA ILE A 104 4.89 2.68 -17.13
C ILE A 104 5.65 3.99 -16.91
N SER A 105 4.91 5.10 -16.85
CA SER A 105 5.48 6.43 -16.63
C SER A 105 6.10 6.58 -15.24
N GLU A 106 7.12 7.44 -15.11
CA GLU A 106 7.70 7.79 -13.81
C GLU A 106 6.67 8.39 -12.86
N TYR A 107 5.72 9.18 -13.37
CA TYR A 107 4.58 9.66 -12.61
C TYR A 107 3.80 8.49 -11.95
N THR A 108 3.42 7.48 -12.73
CA THR A 108 2.70 6.30 -12.22
C THR A 108 3.52 5.58 -11.14
N LYS A 109 4.82 5.41 -11.38
CA LYS A 109 5.73 4.76 -10.41
C LYS A 109 5.80 5.54 -9.09
N LYS A 110 5.84 6.87 -9.14
CA LYS A 110 5.81 7.74 -7.95
C LYS A 110 4.50 7.61 -7.18
N ILE A 111 3.35 7.64 -7.86
CA ILE A 111 2.04 7.45 -7.20
C ILE A 111 1.99 6.07 -6.54
N VAL A 112 2.33 4.99 -7.25
CA VAL A 112 2.35 3.63 -6.69
C VAL A 112 3.26 3.54 -5.46
N ARG A 113 4.48 4.10 -5.52
CA ARG A 113 5.44 4.03 -4.42
C ARG A 113 5.03 4.83 -3.19
N TYR A 114 4.36 5.95 -3.37
CA TYR A 114 4.13 6.92 -2.30
C TYR A 114 2.65 7.09 -1.90
N HIS A 115 1.71 6.38 -2.51
CA HIS A 115 0.27 6.56 -2.25
C HIS A 115 -0.12 6.42 -0.77
N TYR A 116 0.61 5.62 0.01
CA TYR A 116 0.37 5.43 1.45
C TYR A 116 1.26 6.30 2.36
N LEU A 117 2.18 7.10 1.80
CA LEU A 117 3.18 7.88 2.54
C LEU A 117 2.55 8.81 3.58
N ILE A 118 1.46 9.48 3.22
CA ILE A 118 0.72 10.39 4.12
C ILE A 118 0.23 9.64 5.37
N ARG A 119 -0.22 8.38 5.23
CA ARG A 119 -0.68 7.55 6.35
C ARG A 119 0.48 7.04 7.17
N ASP A 120 1.57 6.62 6.52
CA ASP A 120 2.79 6.17 7.18
C ASP A 120 3.39 7.30 8.05
N ILE A 121 3.46 8.53 7.56
CA ILE A 121 3.88 9.71 8.33
C ILE A 121 2.99 9.92 9.57
N LYS A 122 1.66 9.88 9.40
CA LYS A 122 0.72 10.07 10.52
C LYS A 122 0.87 8.99 11.59
N LYS A 123 1.11 7.75 11.18
CA LYS A 123 1.27 6.60 12.08
C LYS A 123 2.62 6.61 12.79
N SER A 124 3.70 6.75 12.03
CA SER A 124 5.07 6.77 12.56
C SER A 124 5.32 7.93 13.51
N LYS A 125 4.66 9.08 13.33
CA LYS A 125 4.73 10.20 14.31
C LYS A 125 4.36 9.79 15.73
N LYS A 126 3.48 8.78 15.89
CA LYS A 126 3.04 8.27 17.20
C LYS A 126 3.86 7.08 17.68
N GLU A 127 4.30 6.22 16.76
CA GLU A 127 4.84 4.90 17.07
C GLU A 127 6.36 4.77 16.86
N ASP A 128 6.95 5.56 15.96
CA ASP A 128 8.32 5.41 15.47
C ASP A 128 8.86 6.75 14.91
N LEU A 129 9.43 7.58 15.80
CA LEU A 129 9.96 8.90 15.43
C LEU A 129 11.10 8.86 14.39
N PRO A 130 12.03 7.88 14.42
CA PRO A 130 13.00 7.70 13.33
C PRO A 130 12.34 7.47 11.96
N ARG A 131 11.35 6.57 11.87
CA ARG A 131 10.60 6.35 10.61
C ARG A 131 9.85 7.61 10.19
N TYR A 132 9.27 8.34 11.14
CA TYR A 132 8.62 9.63 10.84
C TYR A 132 9.58 10.63 10.19
N ALA A 133 10.77 10.83 10.75
CA ALA A 133 11.75 11.76 10.19
C ALA A 133 12.12 11.39 8.75
N GLN A 134 12.42 10.11 8.49
CA GLN A 134 12.75 9.61 7.14
C GLN A 134 11.60 9.82 6.15
N LYS A 135 10.36 9.52 6.54
CA LYS A 135 9.19 9.66 5.66
C LYS A 135 8.84 11.12 5.43
N LYS A 136 9.07 11.99 6.43
CA LYS A 136 8.83 13.43 6.32
C LYS A 136 9.81 14.08 5.34
N GLU A 137 11.09 13.70 5.38
CA GLU A 137 12.08 14.14 4.39
C GLU A 137 11.69 13.75 2.96
N ILE A 138 11.21 12.51 2.76
CA ILE A 138 10.71 12.07 1.45
C ILE A 138 9.53 12.94 1.00
N TRP A 139 8.56 13.20 1.88
CA TRP A 139 7.40 14.05 1.58
C TRP A 139 7.80 15.48 1.22
N ASP A 140 8.70 16.08 2.00
CA ASP A 140 9.15 17.47 1.80
C ASP A 140 9.98 17.66 0.53
N ALA A 141 10.55 16.57 -0.01
CA ALA A 141 11.25 16.57 -1.28
C ALA A 141 10.32 16.39 -2.51
N LEU A 142 9.04 16.08 -2.32
CA LEU A 142 8.08 15.98 -3.42
C LEU A 142 7.59 17.37 -3.82
N ASP A 143 7.42 17.58 -5.13
CA ASP A 143 6.77 18.77 -5.66
C ASP A 143 5.30 18.88 -5.22
N GLU A 144 4.77 20.10 -5.16
CA GLU A 144 3.43 20.39 -4.64
C GLU A 144 2.34 19.66 -5.45
N ASP A 145 2.46 19.63 -6.77
CA ASP A 145 1.51 18.91 -7.66
C ASP A 145 1.43 17.42 -7.30
N LEU A 146 2.57 16.76 -7.06
CA LEU A 146 2.61 15.36 -6.66
C LEU A 146 2.05 15.16 -5.24
N GLN A 147 2.28 16.09 -4.31
CA GLN A 147 1.69 16.03 -2.97
C GLN A 147 0.15 16.09 -3.04
N GLU A 148 -0.40 17.00 -3.84
CA GLU A 148 -1.84 17.10 -4.09
C GLU A 148 -2.39 15.82 -4.73
N ASP A 149 -1.68 15.26 -5.70
CA ASP A 149 -2.07 14.02 -6.36
C ASP A 149 -2.05 12.81 -5.43
N LEU A 150 -1.08 12.74 -4.51
CA LEU A 150 -1.05 11.70 -3.48
C LEU A 150 -2.21 11.83 -2.50
N GLN A 151 -2.57 13.05 -2.11
CA GLN A 151 -3.76 13.29 -1.27
C GLN A 151 -5.04 12.86 -2.00
N ARG A 152 -5.17 13.24 -3.28
CA ARG A 152 -6.34 12.89 -4.09
C ARG A 152 -6.44 11.38 -4.35
N PHE A 153 -5.32 10.74 -4.70
CA PHE A 153 -5.28 9.31 -4.91
C PHE A 153 -5.60 8.54 -3.62
N LEU A 154 -5.10 8.99 -2.47
CA LEU A 154 -5.42 8.40 -1.18
C LEU A 154 -6.92 8.46 -0.86
N HIS A 155 -7.62 9.51 -1.30
CA HIS A 155 -9.07 9.57 -1.19
C HIS A 155 -9.75 8.45 -2.00
N TYR A 156 -9.30 8.15 -3.22
CA TYR A 156 -9.83 7.04 -4.02
C TYR A 156 -9.49 5.68 -3.44
N ASP A 157 -8.28 5.51 -2.92
CA ASP A 157 -7.87 4.34 -2.13
C ASP A 157 -8.86 4.09 -0.98
N ASP A 158 -9.25 5.15 -0.27
CA ASP A 158 -10.21 5.07 0.84
C ASP A 158 -11.62 4.71 0.40
N LEU A 159 -12.13 5.28 -0.68
CA LEU A 159 -13.41 4.86 -1.25
C LEU A 159 -13.39 3.40 -1.73
N GLY A 160 -12.23 2.94 -2.18
CA GLY A 160 -11.99 1.57 -2.63
C GLY A 160 -12.10 0.52 -1.53
N LYS A 161 -11.96 0.90 -0.26
CA LYS A 161 -11.98 -0.03 0.89
C LYS A 161 -13.34 -0.66 1.18
N GLY A 162 -14.42 0.04 0.83
CA GLY A 162 -15.78 -0.41 1.16
C GLY A 162 -16.07 -0.32 2.66
N LYS A 163 -16.94 -1.20 3.16
CA LYS A 163 -17.30 -1.23 4.58
C LYS A 163 -16.18 -1.88 5.41
N LYS A 164 -15.74 -1.20 6.46
CA LYS A 164 -14.84 -1.78 7.48
C LYS A 164 -15.46 -3.06 8.03
N ARG A 165 -14.67 -4.12 8.20
CA ARG A 165 -15.16 -5.45 8.61
C ARG A 165 -15.57 -5.51 10.08
N ARG A 166 -14.89 -4.77 10.95
CA ARG A 166 -15.12 -4.69 12.40
C ARG A 166 -14.43 -3.47 13.00
N ASP A 167 -14.78 -3.10 14.23
CA ASP A 167 -14.21 -1.94 14.93
C ASP A 167 -12.84 -2.16 15.57
#